data_AF-A0A1R3JX46-F1
#
_entry.id   AF-A0A1R3JX46-F1
#
_cell.length_a   1.000
_cell.length_b   1.000
_cell.length_c   1.000
_cell.angle_alpha   90.00
_cell.angle_beta   90.00
_cell.angle_gamma   90.00
#
_symmetry.space_group_name_H-M   'P 1'
#
loop_
_entity.id
_entity.type
_entity.pdbx_description
1 polymer ?
#
loop_
_entity_poly.entity_id
_entity_poly.type
_entity_poly.pdbx_seq_one_letter_code
_entity_poly.pdbx_strand_id
1 'polypeptide(L)'
;MVMLFLAVIISGLFGHIVGLHFSLGPLLIGLVIPSGPPLGSALIEKLDVITHWVLMPLYFVKFGLTVDIFAIGIQTFSTVQFITLIAAVGKFLGAFLCCLFFQMQLNDAICLGFVMNFQGILELGLFKFAKDQRILSDEAFSAMCISLLIITGAITPIVRYFGDSSRSYKFCHGKTVMHSRPNSELKILVCIHDEEHVPSTINLLGALNPSKQSPIGVYMLHQIELTGSNATPLLIPHKLTKKLSSRDSGHVINAFRNFAKDFEGTSLIVIPYYKRYHVNGETQSTRKALKIANQNVLDKAPCSVAILVDRGPFKSPRAFWTWSSYEVAVIFLGGADDREALALGVRMAELQYINLTLIRILYDGECPAALTDGNILDNEVIHDFRANISGNHRAMYKEELVTEGPGTAAVLRSLENQYELVVVGRRYDRISRILSGLAEWNENEELGVIGDVLASSDFLGNTTILVVQQHTDHMLNEIESILS
;
A
#
# COMPACT_ATOMS: atom_id res chain seq x y z
N MET A 1 19.81 -23.39 -18.07
CA MET A 1 18.68 -23.45 -19.03
C MET A 1 18.63 -24.77 -19.80
N VAL A 2 19.65 -25.13 -20.59
CA VAL A 2 19.62 -26.39 -21.37
C VAL A 2 19.38 -27.63 -20.50
N MET A 3 20.07 -27.74 -19.36
CA MET A 3 19.85 -28.85 -18.40
C MET A 3 18.43 -28.90 -17.82
N LEU A 4 17.75 -27.77 -17.71
CA LEU A 4 16.38 -27.71 -17.18
C LEU A 4 15.36 -28.17 -18.22
N PHE A 5 15.51 -27.73 -19.46
CA PHE A 5 14.69 -28.25 -20.55
C PHE A 5 14.92 -29.75 -20.76
N LEU A 6 16.17 -30.21 -20.68
CA LEU A 6 16.49 -31.64 -20.71
C LEU A 6 15.82 -32.38 -19.55
N ALA A 7 15.90 -31.86 -18.32
CA ALA A 7 15.26 -32.46 -17.16
C ALA A 7 13.73 -32.57 -17.32
N VAL A 8 13.08 -31.50 -17.83
CA VAL A 8 11.64 -31.49 -18.12
C VAL A 8 11.26 -32.53 -19.18
N ILE A 9 12.03 -32.61 -20.27
CA ILE A 9 11.79 -33.59 -21.36
C ILE A 9 11.99 -35.02 -20.85
N ILE A 10 13.09 -35.28 -20.14
CA ILE A 10 13.41 -36.59 -19.58
C ILE A 10 12.32 -37.04 -18.59
N SER A 11 11.83 -36.11 -17.76
CA SER A 11 10.74 -36.39 -16.83
C SER A 11 9.41 -36.68 -17.51
N GLY A 12 9.06 -35.94 -18.56
CA GLY A 12 7.88 -36.23 -19.37
C GLY A 12 7.97 -37.60 -20.05
N LEU A 13 9.14 -37.95 -20.59
CA LEU A 13 9.40 -39.26 -21.19
C LEU A 13 9.30 -40.38 -20.17
N PHE A 14 9.89 -40.20 -18.98
CA PHE A 14 9.81 -41.17 -17.89
C PHE A 14 8.36 -41.37 -17.45
N GLY A 15 7.59 -40.29 -17.30
CA GLY A 15 6.15 -40.36 -17.00
C GLY A 15 5.37 -41.16 -18.04
N HIS A 16 5.67 -40.95 -19.33
CA HIS A 16 5.05 -41.71 -20.42
C HIS A 16 5.42 -43.20 -20.39
N ILE A 17 6.68 -43.54 -20.10
CA ILE A 17 7.13 -44.95 -19.98
C ILE A 17 6.39 -45.67 -18.84
N VAL A 18 6.11 -44.97 -17.73
CA VAL A 18 5.36 -45.50 -16.58
C VAL A 18 3.85 -45.63 -16.88
N GLY A 19 3.38 -45.11 -18.02
CA GLY A 19 1.97 -45.12 -18.42
C GLY A 19 1.16 -43.95 -17.84
N LEU A 20 1.83 -42.91 -17.35
CA LEU A 20 1.20 -41.67 -16.88
C LEU A 20 1.13 -40.63 -18.00
N HIS A 21 0.21 -39.66 -17.87
CA HIS A 21 0.09 -38.56 -18.82
C HIS A 21 1.37 -37.70 -18.84
N PHE A 22 1.78 -37.26 -20.04
CA PHE A 22 3.06 -36.55 -20.27
C PHE A 22 3.24 -35.28 -19.40
N SER A 23 2.15 -34.62 -19.00
CA SER A 23 2.19 -33.40 -18.17
C SER A 23 2.56 -33.65 -16.71
N LEU A 24 2.42 -34.89 -16.21
CA LEU A 24 2.57 -35.19 -14.79
C LEU A 24 4.06 -35.18 -14.35
N GLY A 25 4.98 -35.61 -15.22
CA GLY A 25 6.42 -35.57 -14.94
C GLY A 25 6.94 -34.15 -14.66
N PRO A 26 6.79 -33.20 -15.61
CA PRO A 26 7.17 -31.81 -15.40
C PRO A 26 6.53 -31.17 -14.16
N LEU A 27 5.28 -31.52 -13.85
CA LEU A 27 4.58 -31.05 -12.65
C LEU A 27 5.30 -31.50 -11.36
N LEU A 28 5.72 -32.76 -11.29
CA LEU A 28 6.46 -33.28 -10.14
C LEU A 28 7.83 -32.61 -9.99
N ILE A 29 8.55 -32.38 -11.10
CA ILE A 29 9.80 -31.61 -11.07
C ILE A 29 9.56 -30.19 -10.53
N GLY A 30 8.49 -29.54 -10.99
CA GLY A 30 8.11 -28.21 -10.51
C GLY A 30 7.84 -28.18 -9.00
N LEU A 31 7.23 -29.25 -8.46
CA LEU A 31 6.93 -29.38 -7.02
C LEU A 31 8.19 -29.64 -6.17
N VAL A 32 9.19 -30.33 -6.74
CA VAL A 32 10.47 -30.63 -6.06
C VAL A 32 11.37 -29.40 -5.97
N ILE A 33 11.20 -28.43 -6.86
CA ILE A 33 12.02 -27.21 -6.88
C ILE A 33 11.53 -26.24 -5.80
N PRO A 34 12.41 -25.79 -4.87
CA PRO A 34 12.00 -24.92 -3.77
C PRO A 34 11.58 -23.53 -4.26
N SER A 35 10.48 -23.03 -3.72
CA SER A 35 9.98 -21.67 -3.96
C SER A 35 10.92 -20.65 -3.30
N GLY A 36 11.77 -19.98 -4.08
CA GLY A 36 12.53 -18.83 -3.59
C GLY A 36 13.88 -18.57 -4.28
N PRO A 37 14.55 -17.47 -3.91
CA PRO A 37 15.90 -17.15 -4.38
C PRO A 37 16.97 -18.11 -3.81
N PRO A 38 18.08 -18.35 -4.52
CA PRO A 38 18.44 -17.80 -5.84
C PRO A 38 18.03 -18.69 -7.02
N LEU A 39 17.75 -19.97 -6.80
CA LEU A 39 17.60 -20.96 -7.88
C LEU A 39 16.19 -20.98 -8.49
N GLY A 40 15.14 -21.00 -7.67
CA GLY A 40 13.76 -21.11 -8.13
C GLY A 40 13.29 -19.84 -8.84
N SER A 41 13.63 -18.67 -8.29
CA SER A 41 13.28 -17.37 -8.89
C SER A 41 13.97 -17.16 -10.24
N ALA A 42 15.27 -17.45 -10.35
CA ALA A 42 16.01 -17.34 -11.59
C ALA A 42 15.51 -18.34 -12.65
N LEU A 43 15.09 -19.54 -12.24
CA LEU A 43 14.50 -20.52 -13.13
C LEU A 43 13.17 -20.04 -13.70
N ILE A 44 12.28 -19.56 -12.83
CA ILE A 44 10.96 -19.06 -13.22
C ILE A 44 11.13 -17.90 -14.18
N GLU A 45 11.95 -16.89 -13.88
CA GLU A 45 12.18 -15.73 -14.74
C GLU A 45 12.56 -16.13 -16.17
N LYS A 46 13.50 -17.08 -16.31
CA LYS A 46 13.98 -17.49 -17.62
C LYS A 46 13.00 -18.41 -18.37
N LEU A 47 12.30 -19.29 -17.66
CA LEU A 47 11.32 -20.20 -18.26
C LEU A 47 10.03 -19.46 -18.64
N ASP A 48 9.65 -18.46 -17.87
CA ASP A 48 8.45 -17.64 -18.04
C ASP A 48 8.48 -16.89 -19.38
N VAL A 49 9.62 -16.24 -19.68
CA VAL A 49 9.81 -15.51 -20.94
C VAL A 49 9.66 -16.45 -22.14
N ILE A 50 10.31 -17.61 -22.13
CA ILE A 50 10.25 -18.56 -23.25
C ILE A 50 8.84 -19.15 -23.39
N THR A 51 8.21 -19.46 -22.27
CA THR A 51 6.89 -20.10 -22.25
C THR A 51 5.81 -19.15 -22.75
N HIS A 52 5.78 -17.91 -22.26
CA HIS A 52 4.76 -16.93 -22.63
C HIS A 52 4.96 -16.38 -24.03
N TRP A 53 6.20 -16.05 -24.44
CA TRP A 53 6.44 -15.41 -25.73
C TRP A 53 6.47 -16.38 -26.91
N VAL A 54 6.84 -17.65 -26.69
CA VAL A 54 7.05 -18.63 -27.78
C VAL A 54 6.14 -19.84 -27.65
N LEU A 55 6.18 -20.56 -26.53
CA LEU A 55 5.50 -21.85 -26.41
C LEU A 55 3.97 -21.75 -26.34
N MET A 56 3.44 -20.79 -25.57
CA MET A 56 1.99 -20.59 -25.42
C MET A 56 1.33 -20.21 -26.75
N PRO A 57 1.80 -19.19 -27.50
CA PRO A 57 1.21 -18.84 -28.79
C PRO A 57 1.22 -20.02 -29.78
N LEU A 58 2.34 -20.74 -29.87
CA LEU A 58 2.46 -21.92 -30.75
C LEU A 58 1.49 -23.04 -30.33
N TYR A 59 1.34 -23.27 -29.03
CA TYR A 59 0.37 -24.23 -28.50
C TYR A 59 -1.06 -23.86 -28.88
N PHE A 60 -1.47 -22.61 -28.65
CA PHE A 60 -2.83 -22.16 -28.94
C PHE A 60 -3.13 -22.14 -30.44
N VAL A 61 -2.17 -21.78 -31.30
CA VAL A 61 -2.36 -21.88 -32.76
C VAL A 61 -2.57 -23.34 -33.17
N LYS A 62 -1.69 -24.26 -32.73
CA LYS A 62 -1.84 -25.69 -33.05
C LYS A 62 -3.13 -26.28 -32.49
N PHE A 63 -3.52 -25.85 -31.29
CA PHE A 63 -4.76 -26.28 -30.66
C PHE A 63 -5.98 -25.76 -31.42
N GLY A 64 -6.02 -24.47 -31.73
CA GLY A 64 -7.12 -23.81 -32.44
C GLY A 64 -7.34 -24.38 -33.84
N LEU A 65 -6.27 -24.74 -34.57
CA LEU A 65 -6.38 -25.42 -35.87
C LEU A 65 -7.02 -26.82 -35.78
N THR A 66 -7.07 -27.44 -34.59
CA THR A 66 -7.71 -28.75 -34.38
C THR A 66 -9.21 -28.61 -34.06
N VAL A 67 -9.67 -27.41 -33.70
CA VAL A 67 -11.05 -27.14 -33.30
C VAL A 67 -11.85 -26.71 -34.53
N ASP A 68 -12.90 -27.48 -34.86
CA ASP A 68 -13.81 -27.14 -35.94
C ASP A 68 -15.15 -26.68 -35.35
N ILE A 69 -15.35 -25.36 -35.34
CA ILE A 69 -16.55 -24.73 -34.76
C ILE A 69 -17.75 -24.89 -35.70
N PHE A 70 -17.51 -25.04 -37.01
CA PHE A 70 -18.59 -25.08 -38.00
C PHE A 70 -19.26 -26.46 -38.10
N ALA A 71 -18.57 -27.51 -37.65
CA ALA A 71 -19.10 -28.87 -37.61
C ALA A 71 -20.05 -29.14 -36.42
N ILE A 72 -20.28 -28.16 -35.53
CA ILE A 72 -20.99 -28.40 -34.27
C ILE A 72 -22.52 -28.43 -34.50
N GLY A 73 -23.14 -29.58 -34.18
CA GLY A 73 -24.60 -29.70 -34.12
C GLY A 73 -25.20 -28.94 -32.92
N ILE A 74 -26.36 -28.30 -33.11
CA ILE A 74 -27.04 -27.58 -32.03
C ILE A 74 -27.45 -28.49 -30.86
N GLN A 75 -27.81 -29.74 -31.15
CA GLN A 75 -28.23 -30.73 -30.16
C GLN A 75 -27.05 -31.24 -29.31
N THR A 76 -25.91 -31.52 -29.94
CA THR A 76 -24.67 -31.91 -29.25
C THR A 76 -24.15 -30.76 -28.41
N PHE A 77 -24.14 -29.54 -28.95
CA PHE A 77 -23.79 -28.32 -28.21
C PHE A 77 -24.66 -28.11 -26.97
N SER A 78 -25.99 -28.17 -27.10
CA SER A 78 -26.90 -27.97 -25.97
C SER A 78 -26.73 -29.04 -24.89
N THR A 79 -26.46 -30.29 -25.28
CA THR A 79 -26.25 -31.40 -24.34
C THR A 79 -24.95 -31.20 -23.56
N VAL A 80 -23.85 -30.87 -24.27
CA VAL A 80 -22.55 -30.61 -23.65
C VAL A 80 -22.64 -29.41 -22.70
N GLN A 81 -23.27 -28.32 -23.11
CA GLN A 81 -23.41 -27.13 -22.28
C GLN A 81 -24.19 -27.40 -20.99
N PHE A 82 -25.24 -28.22 -21.07
CA PHE A 82 -26.01 -28.63 -19.90
C PHE A 82 -25.17 -29.47 -18.91
N ILE A 83 -24.39 -30.43 -19.44
CA ILE A 83 -23.49 -31.25 -18.62
C ILE A 83 -22.41 -30.38 -17.97
N THR A 84 -21.80 -29.46 -18.72
CA THR A 84 -20.76 -28.56 -18.19
C THR A 84 -21.34 -27.62 -17.12
N LEU A 85 -22.57 -27.13 -17.29
CA LEU A 85 -23.25 -26.30 -16.28
C LEU A 85 -23.46 -27.06 -14.97
N ILE A 86 -23.97 -28.30 -15.03
CA ILE A 86 -24.15 -29.15 -13.84
C ILE A 86 -22.80 -29.39 -13.16
N ALA A 87 -21.76 -29.71 -13.93
CA ALA A 87 -20.42 -29.91 -13.41
C ALA A 87 -19.87 -28.65 -12.74
N ALA A 88 -20.10 -27.46 -13.31
CA ALA A 88 -19.64 -26.20 -12.76
C ALA A 88 -20.32 -25.84 -11.43
N VAL A 89 -21.65 -26.03 -11.37
CA VAL A 89 -22.46 -25.86 -10.15
C VAL A 89 -21.99 -26.86 -9.08
N GLY A 90 -21.75 -28.11 -9.44
CA GLY A 90 -21.23 -29.13 -8.52
C GLY A 90 -19.85 -28.76 -7.95
N LYS A 91 -18.92 -28.32 -8.81
CA LYS A 91 -17.58 -27.85 -8.37
C LYS A 91 -17.69 -26.64 -7.44
N PHE A 92 -18.57 -25.69 -7.76
CA PHE A 92 -18.79 -24.51 -6.92
C PHE A 92 -19.36 -24.89 -5.55
N LEU A 93 -20.46 -25.65 -5.51
CA LEU A 93 -21.09 -26.06 -4.26
C LEU A 93 -20.15 -26.91 -3.41
N GLY A 94 -19.39 -27.82 -4.02
CA GLY A 94 -18.42 -28.65 -3.32
C GLY A 94 -17.35 -27.82 -2.62
N ALA A 95 -16.71 -26.90 -3.35
CA ALA A 95 -15.72 -25.99 -2.77
C ALA A 95 -16.31 -25.08 -1.70
N PHE A 96 -17.50 -24.51 -1.96
CA PHE A 96 -18.20 -23.62 -1.03
C PHE A 96 -18.56 -24.33 0.29
N LEU A 97 -19.13 -25.54 0.21
CA LEU A 97 -19.46 -26.35 1.39
C LEU A 97 -18.22 -26.75 2.18
N CYS A 98 -17.11 -27.11 1.50
CA CYS A 98 -15.83 -27.36 2.18
C CYS A 98 -15.35 -26.12 2.94
N CYS A 99 -15.40 -24.93 2.32
CA CYS A 99 -15.02 -23.68 2.99
C CYS A 99 -15.89 -23.35 4.21
N LEU A 100 -17.20 -23.60 4.13
CA LEU A 100 -18.11 -23.43 5.26
C LEU A 100 -17.77 -24.39 6.40
N PHE A 101 -17.45 -25.65 6.09
CA PHE A 101 -17.01 -26.61 7.10
C PHE A 101 -15.72 -26.15 7.81
N PHE A 102 -14.79 -25.52 7.08
CA PHE A 102 -13.56 -24.95 7.63
C PHE A 102 -13.70 -23.52 8.22
N GLN A 103 -14.93 -22.99 8.36
CA GLN A 103 -15.21 -21.69 8.97
C GLN A 103 -14.49 -20.50 8.30
N MET A 104 -14.34 -20.52 6.97
CA MET A 104 -13.84 -19.36 6.21
C MET A 104 -14.94 -18.30 6.01
N GLN A 105 -14.56 -17.04 5.82
CA GLN A 105 -15.49 -15.95 5.52
C GLN A 105 -16.27 -16.23 4.22
N LEU A 106 -17.55 -15.86 4.17
CA LEU A 106 -18.43 -16.15 3.03
C LEU A 106 -17.89 -15.56 1.71
N ASN A 107 -17.31 -14.37 1.74
CA ASN A 107 -16.75 -13.74 0.53
C ASN A 107 -15.55 -14.51 0.00
N ASP A 108 -14.67 -14.98 0.89
CA ASP A 108 -13.51 -15.81 0.53
C ASP A 108 -13.97 -17.19 0.02
N ALA A 109 -15.01 -17.77 0.63
CA ALA A 109 -15.60 -19.03 0.21
C ALA A 109 -16.23 -18.94 -1.20
N ILE A 110 -16.94 -17.85 -1.50
CA ILE A 110 -17.52 -17.58 -2.83
C ILE A 110 -16.40 -17.41 -3.85
N CYS A 111 -15.36 -16.63 -3.51
CA CYS A 111 -14.20 -16.43 -4.38
C CYS A 111 -13.51 -17.77 -4.71
N LEU A 112 -13.23 -18.60 -3.69
CA LEU A 112 -12.61 -19.91 -3.90
C LEU A 112 -13.50 -20.86 -4.71
N GLY A 113 -14.83 -20.81 -4.51
CA GLY A 113 -15.79 -21.58 -5.29
C GLY A 113 -15.75 -21.23 -6.78
N PHE A 114 -15.61 -19.95 -7.12
CA PHE A 114 -15.44 -19.52 -8.51
C PHE A 114 -14.06 -19.89 -9.07
N VAL A 115 -12.99 -19.77 -8.28
CA VAL A 115 -11.62 -20.16 -8.68
C VAL A 115 -11.54 -21.65 -9.01
N MET A 116 -12.29 -22.52 -8.33
CA MET A 116 -12.34 -23.96 -8.64
C MET A 116 -12.90 -24.26 -10.04
N ASN A 117 -13.71 -23.35 -10.60
CA ASN A 117 -14.23 -23.44 -11.95
C ASN A 117 -13.27 -22.85 -13.00
N PHE A 118 -12.14 -22.29 -12.57
CA PHE A 118 -11.12 -21.82 -13.49
C PHE A 118 -10.42 -23.02 -14.12
N GLN A 119 -10.57 -23.13 -15.43
CA GLN A 119 -10.02 -24.22 -16.22
C GLN A 119 -8.91 -23.65 -17.11
N GLY A 120 -7.87 -24.45 -17.36
CA GLY A 120 -6.62 -23.94 -17.95
C GLY A 120 -6.06 -24.81 -19.07
N ILE A 121 -4.80 -24.54 -19.42
CA ILE A 121 -4.08 -25.22 -20.50
C ILE A 121 -3.97 -26.75 -20.31
N LEU A 122 -3.94 -27.22 -19.05
CA LEU A 122 -3.87 -28.65 -18.73
C LEU A 122 -5.15 -29.39 -19.14
N GLU A 123 -6.31 -28.76 -18.98
CA GLU A 123 -7.61 -29.39 -19.27
C GLU A 123 -7.87 -29.43 -20.78
N LEU A 124 -7.48 -28.38 -21.51
CA LEU A 124 -7.40 -28.39 -22.97
C LEU A 124 -6.55 -29.57 -23.48
N GLY A 125 -5.40 -29.81 -22.83
CA GLY A 125 -4.54 -30.96 -23.11
C GLY A 125 -5.27 -32.29 -22.90
N LEU A 126 -6.04 -32.42 -21.82
CA LEU A 126 -6.79 -33.63 -21.51
C LEU A 126 -7.92 -33.89 -22.53
N PHE A 127 -8.67 -32.85 -22.94
CA PHE A 127 -9.70 -32.99 -23.97
C PHE A 127 -9.12 -33.45 -25.30
N LYS A 128 -7.94 -32.93 -25.67
CA LYS A 128 -7.23 -33.35 -26.88
C LYS A 128 -6.78 -34.81 -26.78
N PHE A 129 -6.23 -35.22 -25.64
CA PHE A 129 -5.87 -36.61 -25.41
C PHE A 129 -7.09 -37.54 -25.50
N ALA A 130 -8.23 -37.16 -24.91
CA ALA A 130 -9.47 -37.94 -24.99
C ALA A 130 -10.01 -38.05 -26.43
N LYS A 131 -9.87 -36.98 -27.23
CA LYS A 131 -10.17 -36.97 -28.66
C LYS A 131 -9.25 -37.93 -29.42
N ASP A 132 -7.94 -37.88 -29.17
CA ASP A 132 -6.94 -38.73 -29.85
C ASP A 132 -7.19 -40.23 -29.57
N GLN A 133 -7.67 -40.57 -28.37
CA GLN A 133 -8.07 -41.92 -27.98
C GLN A 133 -9.46 -42.33 -28.52
N ARG A 134 -10.11 -41.49 -29.34
CA ARG A 134 -11.47 -41.68 -29.88
C ARG A 134 -12.55 -41.88 -28.82
N ILE A 135 -12.33 -41.41 -27.60
CA ILE A 135 -13.34 -41.42 -26.53
C ILE A 135 -14.41 -40.35 -26.79
N LEU A 136 -14.02 -39.28 -27.48
CA LEU A 136 -14.80 -38.07 -27.64
C LEU A 136 -14.99 -37.76 -29.13
N SER A 137 -16.22 -37.40 -29.53
CA SER A 137 -16.51 -36.97 -30.90
C SER A 137 -15.92 -35.59 -31.21
N ASP A 138 -15.65 -35.33 -32.48
CA ASP A 138 -15.11 -34.04 -32.95
C ASP A 138 -16.03 -32.86 -32.60
N GLU A 139 -17.35 -33.08 -32.66
CA GLU A 139 -18.36 -32.11 -32.26
C GLU A 139 -18.34 -31.82 -30.75
N ALA A 140 -18.29 -32.87 -29.92
CA ALA A 140 -18.27 -32.72 -28.47
C ALA A 140 -16.97 -32.09 -27.96
N PHE A 141 -15.83 -32.41 -28.59
CA PHE A 141 -14.55 -31.76 -28.35
C PHE A 141 -14.62 -30.26 -28.58
N SER A 142 -15.13 -29.85 -29.74
CA SER A 142 -15.22 -28.44 -30.11
C SER A 142 -16.22 -27.69 -29.22
N ALA A 143 -17.36 -28.31 -28.87
CA ALA A 143 -18.32 -27.75 -27.94
C ALA A 143 -17.76 -27.56 -26.51
N MET A 144 -16.96 -28.51 -25.99
CA MET A 144 -16.31 -28.37 -24.68
C MET A 144 -15.23 -27.29 -24.65
N CYS A 145 -14.53 -27.08 -25.76
CA CYS A 145 -13.57 -25.97 -25.86
C CYS A 145 -14.28 -24.60 -25.81
N ILE A 146 -15.47 -24.50 -26.42
CA ILE A 146 -16.28 -23.27 -26.36
C ILE A 146 -16.86 -23.05 -24.97
N SER A 147 -17.39 -24.10 -24.32
CA SER A 147 -17.92 -23.97 -22.96
C SER A 147 -16.85 -23.53 -21.96
N LEU A 148 -15.63 -24.04 -22.09
CA LEU A 148 -14.46 -23.61 -21.33
C LEU A 148 -14.17 -22.10 -21.48
N LEU A 149 -14.17 -21.59 -22.72
CA LEU A 149 -13.92 -20.17 -22.98
C LEU A 149 -15.00 -19.28 -22.36
N ILE A 150 -16.27 -19.69 -22.46
CA ILE A 150 -17.41 -18.96 -21.88
C ILE A 150 -17.31 -18.92 -20.36
N ILE A 151 -17.06 -20.08 -19.72
CA ILE A 151 -17.00 -20.20 -18.26
C ILE A 151 -15.80 -19.40 -17.71
N THR A 152 -14.62 -19.56 -18.29
CA THR A 152 -13.42 -18.85 -17.84
C THR A 152 -13.56 -17.33 -18.05
N GLY A 153 -14.11 -16.92 -19.20
CA GLY A 153 -14.38 -15.52 -19.51
C GLY A 153 -15.42 -14.87 -18.57
N ALA A 154 -16.41 -15.63 -18.10
CA ALA A 154 -17.40 -15.15 -17.13
C ALA A 154 -16.84 -15.08 -15.70
N ILE A 155 -15.99 -16.04 -15.31
CA ILE A 155 -15.45 -16.12 -13.94
C ILE A 155 -14.46 -14.99 -13.63
N THR A 156 -13.59 -14.61 -14.56
CA THR A 156 -12.57 -13.56 -14.32
C THR A 156 -13.15 -12.22 -13.83
N PRO A 157 -14.18 -11.62 -14.48
CA PRO A 157 -14.78 -10.38 -13.97
C PRO A 157 -15.56 -10.60 -12.67
N ILE A 158 -16.23 -11.75 -12.51
CA ILE A 158 -16.96 -12.08 -11.27
C ILE A 158 -16.00 -12.14 -10.08
N VAL A 159 -14.88 -12.86 -10.22
CA VAL A 159 -13.87 -12.97 -9.17
C VAL A 159 -13.23 -11.62 -8.87
N ARG A 160 -13.02 -10.75 -9.87
CA ARG A 160 -12.53 -9.38 -9.61
C ARG A 160 -13.55 -8.55 -8.84
N TYR A 161 -14.84 -8.66 -9.17
CA TYR A 161 -15.91 -7.93 -8.48
C TYR A 161 -16.07 -8.36 -7.01
N PHE A 162 -16.01 -9.66 -6.73
CA PHE A 162 -16.11 -10.18 -5.36
C PHE A 162 -14.78 -10.20 -4.60
N GLY A 163 -13.67 -10.20 -5.32
CA GLY A 163 -12.30 -10.28 -4.82
C GLY A 163 -11.68 -8.96 -4.39
N ASP A 164 -12.41 -7.84 -4.50
CA ASP A 164 -12.06 -6.58 -3.84
C ASP A 164 -12.22 -6.72 -2.31
N SER A 165 -11.28 -7.46 -1.72
CA SER A 165 -11.14 -7.69 -0.27
C SER A 165 -10.59 -6.45 0.47
N SER A 166 -10.43 -5.30 -0.22
CA SER A 166 -10.22 -4.02 0.45
C SER A 166 -11.40 -3.63 1.36
N ARG A 167 -12.55 -4.29 1.20
CA ARG A 167 -13.74 -4.11 2.05
C ARG A 167 -13.66 -4.79 3.43
N SER A 168 -12.65 -5.62 3.70
CA SER A 168 -12.55 -6.38 4.97
C SER A 168 -11.86 -5.61 6.12
N TYR A 169 -11.33 -4.41 5.89
CA TYR A 169 -10.73 -3.56 6.94
C TYR A 169 -11.71 -2.54 7.54
N LYS A 170 -13.02 -2.82 7.52
CA LYS A 170 -14.08 -1.88 7.94
C LYS A 170 -14.29 -1.74 9.46
N PHE A 171 -13.37 -2.19 10.30
CA PHE A 171 -13.50 -2.02 11.74
C PHE A 171 -12.19 -1.51 12.36
N CYS A 172 -11.93 -0.21 12.20
CA CYS A 172 -11.02 0.51 13.09
C CYS A 172 -11.71 1.81 13.53
N HIS A 173 -12.18 1.79 14.77
CA HIS A 173 -12.56 2.98 15.51
C HIS A 173 -11.27 3.66 16.02
N GLY A 174 -11.08 4.95 15.71
CA GLY A 174 -9.89 5.73 16.11
C GLY A 174 -9.04 6.23 14.93
N LYS A 175 -9.69 6.83 13.93
CA LYS A 175 -9.14 7.07 12.59
C LYS A 175 -8.18 8.26 12.45
N THR A 176 -8.22 9.23 13.37
CA THR A 176 -7.42 10.45 13.31
C THR A 176 -6.91 10.83 14.71
N VAL A 177 -5.70 11.37 14.78
CA VAL A 177 -5.05 11.87 15.99
C VAL A 177 -5.89 12.99 16.62
N MET A 178 -6.51 13.84 15.81
CA MET A 178 -7.40 14.90 16.31
C MET A 178 -8.61 14.36 17.09
N HIS A 179 -9.20 13.24 16.65
CA HIS A 179 -10.37 12.63 17.32
C HIS A 179 -9.98 11.54 18.34
N SER A 180 -8.68 11.37 18.60
CA SER A 180 -8.19 10.45 19.61
C SER A 180 -8.46 11.01 21.00
N ARG A 181 -8.88 10.17 21.95
CA ARG A 181 -9.08 10.62 23.34
C ARG A 181 -7.73 11.07 23.90
N PRO A 182 -7.64 12.23 24.57
CA PRO A 182 -6.36 12.80 25.05
C PRO A 182 -5.57 11.86 25.99
N ASN A 183 -6.26 10.92 26.67
CA ASN A 183 -5.67 9.92 27.57
C ASN A 183 -5.67 8.50 27.00
N SER A 184 -5.64 8.35 25.68
CA SER A 184 -5.58 7.03 25.03
C SER A 184 -4.19 6.74 24.46
N GLU A 185 -3.89 5.45 24.30
CA GLU A 185 -2.65 4.99 23.70
C GLU A 185 -2.56 5.44 22.24
N LEU A 186 -1.49 6.14 21.88
CA LEU A 186 -1.20 6.49 20.49
C LEU A 186 -0.41 5.34 19.86
N LYS A 187 -1.07 4.53 19.02
CA LYS A 187 -0.44 3.42 18.30
C LYS A 187 0.12 3.92 16.97
N ILE A 188 1.44 3.85 16.80
CA ILE A 188 2.19 4.33 15.63
C ILE A 188 2.85 3.15 14.93
N LEU A 189 2.60 3.00 13.63
CA LEU A 189 3.36 2.07 12.77
C LEU A 189 4.45 2.84 12.03
N VAL A 190 5.71 2.52 12.31
CA VAL A 190 6.89 3.14 11.70
C VAL A 190 7.47 2.23 10.63
N CYS A 191 7.58 2.73 9.40
CA CYS A 191 8.31 2.06 8.33
C CYS A 191 9.78 2.53 8.31
N ILE A 192 10.73 1.61 8.18
CA ILE A 192 12.17 1.90 8.09
C ILE A 192 12.68 1.22 6.82
N HIS A 193 13.29 1.98 5.91
CA HIS A 193 13.85 1.48 4.66
C HIS A 193 15.36 1.18 4.76
N ASP A 194 16.09 2.01 5.51
CA ASP A 194 17.54 1.91 5.69
C ASP A 194 17.88 2.24 7.17
N GLU A 195 18.99 1.69 7.68
CA GLU A 195 19.43 1.88 9.09
C GLU A 195 19.63 3.36 9.47
N GLU A 196 19.86 4.21 8.48
CA GLU A 196 20.12 5.64 8.66
C GLU A 196 18.86 6.45 9.05
N HIS A 197 17.65 5.96 8.77
CA HIS A 197 16.40 6.64 9.17
C HIS A 197 15.97 6.38 10.62
N VAL A 198 16.65 5.43 11.28
CA VAL A 198 16.34 5.01 12.65
C VAL A 198 16.49 6.17 13.65
N PRO A 199 17.58 6.97 13.67
CA PRO A 199 17.75 8.04 14.64
C PRO A 199 16.70 9.14 14.51
N SER A 200 16.41 9.58 13.28
CA SER A 200 15.42 10.63 12.99
C SER A 200 14.02 10.21 13.42
N THR A 201 13.68 8.94 13.20
CA THR A 201 12.38 8.41 13.64
C THR A 201 12.29 8.25 15.15
N ILE A 202 13.35 7.80 15.82
CA ILE A 202 13.39 7.72 17.29
C ILE A 202 13.24 9.11 17.91
N ASN A 203 13.90 10.12 17.33
CA ASN A 203 13.80 11.47 17.84
C ASN A 203 12.40 12.07 17.62
N LEU A 204 11.76 11.80 16.48
CA LEU A 204 10.35 12.16 16.25
C LEU A 204 9.42 11.49 17.28
N LEU A 205 9.60 10.18 17.52
CA LEU A 205 8.83 9.46 18.55
C LEU A 205 9.06 10.04 19.95
N GLY A 206 10.28 10.53 20.23
CA GLY A 206 10.59 11.26 21.45
C GLY A 206 9.89 12.61 21.56
N ALA A 207 9.74 13.33 20.43
CA ALA A 207 9.06 14.62 20.36
C ALA A 207 7.53 14.50 20.49
N LEU A 208 6.93 13.35 20.18
CA LEU A 208 5.47 13.11 20.29
C LEU A 208 4.95 12.93 21.74
N ASN A 209 5.76 13.26 22.74
CA ASN A 209 5.44 13.22 24.16
C ASN A 209 4.90 11.86 24.68
N PRO A 210 5.73 10.80 24.77
CA PRO A 210 5.32 9.57 25.43
C PRO A 210 5.14 9.80 26.95
N SER A 211 3.90 9.82 27.42
CA SER A 211 3.57 10.03 28.83
C SER A 211 2.95 8.79 29.49
N LYS A 212 2.89 8.76 30.83
CA LYS A 212 2.19 7.68 31.56
C LYS A 212 0.67 7.71 31.37
N GLN A 213 0.11 8.87 31.00
CA GLN A 213 -1.34 9.07 30.79
C GLN A 213 -1.74 8.85 29.32
N SER A 214 -0.78 8.95 28.40
CA SER A 214 -0.95 8.77 26.96
C SER A 214 0.26 8.00 26.38
N PRO A 215 0.35 6.68 26.63
CA PRO A 215 1.49 5.88 26.16
C PRO A 215 1.53 5.82 24.63
N ILE A 216 2.73 5.64 24.07
CA ILE A 216 2.93 5.46 22.63
C ILE A 216 3.30 3.99 22.38
N GLY A 217 2.46 3.29 21.62
CA GLY A 217 2.73 1.93 21.14
C GLY A 217 3.39 1.99 19.76
N VAL A 218 4.66 1.57 19.64
CA VAL A 218 5.40 1.64 18.38
C VAL A 218 5.53 0.26 17.74
N TYR A 219 5.07 0.14 16.51
CA TYR A 219 5.26 -1.04 15.65
C TYR A 219 6.29 -0.69 14.57
N MET A 220 7.33 -1.50 14.41
CA MET A 220 8.39 -1.25 13.42
C MET A 220 8.26 -2.21 12.24
N LEU A 221 8.30 -1.65 11.02
CA LEU A 221 8.28 -2.36 9.75
C LEU A 221 9.58 -2.08 8.99
N HIS A 222 10.50 -3.05 8.94
CA HIS A 222 11.70 -2.93 8.12
C HIS A 222 11.38 -3.38 6.68
N GLN A 223 11.42 -2.44 5.74
CA GLN A 223 11.15 -2.69 4.32
C GLN A 223 12.48 -2.92 3.57
N ILE A 224 12.67 -4.13 3.07
CA ILE A 224 13.86 -4.49 2.28
C ILE A 224 13.42 -4.71 0.83
N GLU A 225 14.09 -4.05 -0.12
CA GLU A 225 13.84 -4.26 -1.54
C GLU A 225 14.28 -5.67 -1.95
N LEU A 226 13.34 -6.47 -2.44
CA LEU A 226 13.64 -7.78 -2.97
C LEU A 226 14.03 -7.66 -4.45
N THR A 227 15.30 -7.92 -4.77
CA THR A 227 15.78 -7.92 -6.15
C THR A 227 15.23 -9.12 -6.93
N GLY A 228 14.27 -8.88 -7.82
CA GLY A 228 13.72 -9.87 -8.75
C GLY A 228 12.29 -9.51 -9.19
N SER A 229 11.95 -9.69 -10.47
CA SER A 229 10.66 -9.24 -11.04
C SER A 229 9.42 -9.88 -10.37
N ASN A 230 9.58 -11.01 -9.68
CA ASN A 230 8.51 -11.78 -9.03
C ASN A 230 8.76 -12.00 -7.52
N ALA A 231 9.45 -11.09 -6.85
CA ALA A 231 9.70 -11.24 -5.43
C ALA A 231 8.44 -10.99 -4.60
N THR A 232 7.97 -12.01 -3.88
CA THR A 232 6.87 -11.89 -2.92
C THR A 232 7.36 -11.14 -1.68
N PRO A 233 6.71 -10.02 -1.27
CA PRO A 233 7.14 -9.24 -0.11
C PRO A 233 7.18 -10.13 1.14
N LEU A 234 8.37 -10.25 1.76
CA LEU A 234 8.58 -11.09 2.94
C LEU A 234 8.61 -10.20 4.18
N LEU A 235 7.61 -10.35 5.04
CA LEU A 235 7.53 -9.65 6.32
C LEU A 235 8.25 -10.47 7.39
N ILE A 236 9.42 -10.00 7.82
CA ILE A 236 10.29 -10.65 8.81
C ILE A 236 10.06 -10.00 10.19
N PRO A 237 9.47 -10.69 11.17
CA PRO A 237 9.25 -10.12 12.50
C PRO A 237 10.53 -10.17 13.35
N HIS A 238 10.97 -9.03 13.89
CA HIS A 238 12.03 -8.96 14.90
C HIS A 238 11.44 -8.96 16.32
N LYS A 239 11.69 -10.01 17.12
CA LYS A 239 11.53 -9.93 18.58
C LYS A 239 12.80 -9.37 19.19
N LEU A 240 12.69 -8.25 19.90
CA LEU A 240 13.80 -7.64 20.63
C LEU A 240 14.05 -8.43 21.94
N THR A 241 14.57 -9.65 21.87
CA THR A 241 15.19 -10.31 23.04
C THR A 241 16.08 -11.49 22.63
N LYS A 242 17.39 -11.25 22.78
CA LYS A 242 18.56 -12.16 22.88
C LYS A 242 18.71 -13.32 21.87
N LYS A 243 19.77 -13.14 21.05
CA LYS A 243 20.48 -14.09 20.15
C LYS A 243 19.63 -14.67 19.02
N LEU A 244 19.73 -14.05 17.83
CA LEU A 244 19.25 -14.65 16.58
C LEU A 244 20.41 -15.21 15.76
N SER A 245 20.48 -16.54 15.72
CA SER A 245 20.97 -17.30 14.57
C SER A 245 19.79 -17.61 13.64
N SER A 246 20.01 -17.45 12.33
CA SER A 246 19.19 -17.88 11.18
C SER A 246 18.43 -19.21 11.36
N ARG A 247 17.31 -19.57 10.71
CA ARG A 247 16.75 -19.32 9.36
C ARG A 247 15.32 -19.92 9.40
N ASP A 248 14.28 -19.10 9.24
CA ASP A 248 13.38 -19.04 8.07
C ASP A 248 12.10 -19.93 8.09
N SER A 249 10.97 -19.24 7.92
CA SER A 249 9.67 -19.66 7.37
C SER A 249 8.58 -20.39 8.18
N GLY A 250 8.78 -20.77 9.46
CA GLY A 250 7.69 -21.37 10.28
C GLY A 250 6.93 -20.40 11.20
N HIS A 251 7.59 -19.33 11.66
CA HIS A 251 7.04 -18.41 12.65
C HIS A 251 6.30 -17.21 12.05
N VAL A 252 6.44 -16.98 10.74
CA VAL A 252 5.81 -15.86 10.02
C VAL A 252 4.31 -16.08 9.84
N ILE A 253 3.90 -17.30 9.45
CA ILE A 253 2.48 -17.65 9.25
C ILE A 253 1.71 -17.67 10.59
N ASN A 254 2.33 -18.15 11.66
CA ASN A 254 1.74 -18.13 13.00
C ASN A 254 1.78 -16.73 13.66
N ALA A 255 2.72 -15.85 13.26
CA ALA A 255 2.73 -14.46 13.68
C ALA A 255 1.58 -13.67 13.03
N PHE A 256 1.32 -13.84 11.74
CA PHE A 256 0.17 -13.22 11.06
C PHE A 256 -1.17 -13.74 11.56
N ARG A 257 -1.28 -15.04 11.88
CA ARG A 257 -2.53 -15.62 12.42
C ARG A 257 -2.89 -15.09 13.82
N ASN A 258 -1.90 -14.63 14.59
CA ASN A 258 -2.10 -14.02 15.91
C ASN A 258 -2.17 -12.48 15.84
N PHE A 259 -1.50 -11.85 14.87
CA PHE A 259 -1.55 -10.39 14.69
C PHE A 259 -2.84 -9.94 13.98
N ALA A 260 -3.32 -10.69 12.98
CA ALA A 260 -4.58 -10.43 12.27
C ALA A 260 -5.85 -10.73 13.11
N LYS A 261 -5.69 -11.32 14.29
CA LYS A 261 -6.81 -11.58 15.22
C LYS A 261 -7.05 -10.47 16.24
N ASP A 262 -6.12 -9.51 16.39
CA ASP A 262 -6.11 -8.55 17.51
C ASP A 262 -6.08 -7.07 17.10
N PHE A 263 -6.33 -6.71 15.83
CA PHE A 263 -6.33 -5.30 15.42
C PHE A 263 -7.57 -4.54 15.84
N GLU A 264 -7.50 -3.92 17.02
CA GLU A 264 -8.26 -2.72 17.36
C GLU A 264 -7.32 -1.49 17.40
N GLY A 265 -7.30 -0.75 16.28
CA GLY A 265 -6.96 0.68 16.16
C GLY A 265 -5.47 1.06 16.11
N THR A 266 -4.91 1.29 14.91
CA THR A 266 -3.69 2.10 14.70
C THR A 266 -4.11 3.54 14.39
N SER A 267 -3.49 4.53 15.02
CA SER A 267 -3.90 5.94 14.88
C SER A 267 -3.03 6.74 13.91
N LEU A 268 -1.77 6.33 13.70
CA LEU A 268 -0.83 7.02 12.81
C LEU A 268 0.15 6.04 12.14
N ILE A 269 0.38 6.16 10.84
CA ILE A 269 1.45 5.47 10.11
C ILE A 269 2.53 6.49 9.75
N VAL A 270 3.79 6.22 10.07
CA VAL A 270 4.93 7.07 9.69
C VAL A 270 5.75 6.34 8.62
N ILE A 271 5.90 6.96 7.45
CA ILE A 271 6.69 6.46 6.32
C ILE A 271 7.86 7.41 5.99
N PRO A 272 9.08 6.91 5.73
CA PRO A 272 10.18 7.74 5.26
C PRO A 272 9.96 8.19 3.82
N TYR A 273 10.43 9.40 3.49
CA TYR A 273 10.49 9.87 2.11
C TYR A 273 11.51 9.06 1.29
N TYR A 274 11.13 8.67 0.07
CA TYR A 274 11.91 7.73 -0.75
C TYR A 274 13.16 8.33 -1.40
N LYS A 275 13.25 9.67 -1.54
CA LYS A 275 14.44 10.35 -2.07
C LYS A 275 15.34 10.80 -0.93
N ARG A 276 16.65 10.61 -1.13
CA ARG A 276 17.70 11.13 -0.25
C ARG A 276 18.34 12.37 -0.86
N TYR A 277 18.52 13.41 -0.05
CA TYR A 277 19.35 14.57 -0.39
C TYR A 277 20.73 14.35 0.25
N HIS A 278 21.73 13.95 -0.53
CA HIS A 278 23.12 13.93 -0.06
C HIS A 278 23.72 15.33 -0.21
N VAL A 279 24.66 15.69 0.67
CA VAL A 279 25.40 16.99 0.68
C VAL A 279 26.10 17.29 -0.65
N ASN A 280 26.21 16.32 -1.56
CA ASN A 280 26.93 16.44 -2.84
C ASN A 280 26.01 16.54 -4.08
N GLY A 281 24.69 16.66 -3.93
CA GLY A 281 23.77 16.88 -5.06
C GLY A 281 23.58 15.69 -6.02
N GLU A 282 24.30 14.57 -5.84
CA GLU A 282 24.08 13.36 -6.64
C GLU A 282 22.83 12.60 -6.16
N THR A 283 21.78 12.63 -6.98
CA THR A 283 20.52 11.93 -6.75
C THR A 283 20.73 10.43 -6.91
N GLN A 284 20.67 9.67 -5.81
CA GLN A 284 20.76 8.21 -5.88
C GLN A 284 19.54 7.64 -6.62
N SER A 285 19.79 6.56 -7.37
CA SER A 285 18.82 5.77 -8.14
C SER A 285 17.45 5.70 -7.48
N THR A 286 16.44 6.25 -8.16
CA THR A 286 15.03 6.20 -7.74
C THR A 286 14.60 4.76 -7.50
N ARG A 287 14.45 4.35 -6.24
CA ARG A 287 13.80 3.09 -5.87
C ARG A 287 12.30 3.21 -6.17
N LYS A 288 11.92 3.05 -7.45
CA LYS A 288 10.53 3.16 -7.94
C LYS A 288 9.56 2.29 -7.14
N ALA A 289 10.04 1.15 -6.63
CA ALA A 289 9.26 0.26 -5.77
C ALA A 289 8.83 0.92 -4.45
N LEU A 290 9.71 1.69 -3.80
CA LEU A 290 9.38 2.41 -2.56
C LEU A 290 8.40 3.55 -2.81
N LYS A 291 8.56 4.26 -3.94
CA LYS A 291 7.60 5.27 -4.41
C LYS A 291 6.19 4.67 -4.53
N ILE A 292 6.08 3.56 -5.25
CA ILE A 292 4.80 2.84 -5.44
C ILE A 292 4.25 2.33 -4.10
N ALA A 293 5.11 1.85 -3.18
CA ALA A 293 4.68 1.40 -1.86
C ALA A 293 4.12 2.57 -1.03
N ASN A 294 4.82 3.70 -0.97
CA ASN A 294 4.37 4.91 -0.27
C ASN A 294 3.03 5.41 -0.82
N GLN A 295 2.87 5.47 -2.15
CA GLN A 295 1.60 5.83 -2.79
C GLN A 295 0.46 4.89 -2.37
N ASN A 296 0.69 3.57 -2.40
CA ASN A 296 -0.32 2.61 -1.96
C ASN A 296 -0.70 2.77 -0.48
N VAL A 297 0.26 3.10 0.40
CA VAL A 297 -0.02 3.40 1.81
C VAL A 297 -0.87 4.65 1.92
N LEU A 298 -0.50 5.73 1.23
CA LEU A 298 -1.23 7.00 1.26
C LEU A 298 -2.68 6.89 0.75
N ASP A 299 -2.93 6.00 -0.22
CA ASP A 299 -4.25 5.81 -0.82
C ASP A 299 -5.16 4.86 -0.02
N LYS A 300 -4.56 3.85 0.63
CA LYS A 300 -5.31 2.72 1.23
C LYS A 300 -5.23 2.66 2.76
N ALA A 301 -4.45 3.51 3.40
CA ALA A 301 -4.29 3.48 4.86
C ALA A 301 -5.63 3.73 5.59
N PRO A 302 -5.99 2.88 6.57
CA PRO A 302 -7.21 3.03 7.37
C PRO A 302 -7.09 4.09 8.49
N CYS A 303 -5.99 4.84 8.53
CA CYS A 303 -5.71 5.87 9.53
C CYS A 303 -4.79 6.97 8.96
N SER A 304 -4.53 8.02 9.73
CA SER A 304 -3.67 9.13 9.32
C SER A 304 -2.25 8.65 8.97
N VAL A 305 -1.65 9.26 7.96
CA VAL A 305 -0.31 8.92 7.47
C VAL A 305 0.58 10.16 7.59
N ALA A 306 1.81 9.99 8.05
CA ALA A 306 2.82 11.04 8.07
C ALA A 306 4.06 10.61 7.29
N ILE A 307 4.56 11.48 6.42
CA ILE A 307 5.76 11.29 5.63
C ILE A 307 6.89 12.07 6.29
N LEU A 308 7.96 11.37 6.68
CA LEU A 308 9.14 11.96 7.27
C LEU A 308 10.20 12.23 6.19
N VAL A 309 10.50 13.50 5.95
CA VAL A 309 11.58 13.94 5.06
C VAL A 309 12.79 14.29 5.91
N ASP A 310 13.82 13.46 5.81
CA ASP A 310 15.08 13.64 6.53
C ASP A 310 16.10 14.41 5.67
N ARG A 311 16.63 15.51 6.22
CA ARG A 311 17.49 16.49 5.51
C ARG A 311 18.85 16.69 6.16
N GLY A 312 19.16 15.96 7.23
CA GLY A 312 20.42 16.08 7.96
C GLY A 312 20.30 15.43 9.33
N PRO A 313 21.41 15.27 10.08
CA PRO A 313 21.37 14.61 11.37
C PRO A 313 20.41 15.37 12.30
N PHE A 314 19.26 14.75 12.58
CA PHE A 314 18.27 15.24 13.52
C PHE A 314 18.97 15.52 14.85
N LYS A 315 19.03 16.79 15.27
CA LYS A 315 19.58 17.15 16.59
C LYS A 315 18.73 16.46 17.64
N SER A 316 19.29 15.44 18.29
CA SER A 316 18.52 14.65 19.24
C SER A 316 18.04 15.54 20.39
N PRO A 317 16.79 15.41 20.86
CA PRO A 317 16.33 16.09 22.07
C PRO A 317 17.15 15.69 23.32
N ARG A 318 17.90 14.59 23.24
CA ARG A 318 18.69 14.03 24.34
C ARG A 318 20.21 14.09 24.13
N ALA A 319 20.71 14.64 23.03
CA ALA A 319 22.15 14.74 22.81
C ALA A 319 22.74 15.91 23.61
N PHE A 320 23.35 15.57 24.75
CA PHE A 320 24.45 16.26 25.43
C PHE A 320 24.29 17.76 25.72
N TRP A 321 23.92 18.06 26.97
CA TRP A 321 24.40 19.22 27.76
C TRP A 321 24.38 20.61 27.10
N THR A 322 23.41 20.90 26.24
CA THR A 322 23.11 22.29 25.85
C THR A 322 21.62 22.56 26.05
N TRP A 323 21.31 23.56 26.88
CA TRP A 323 19.97 24.07 27.13
C TRP A 323 19.44 24.86 25.93
N SER A 324 19.36 24.27 24.74
CA SER A 324 18.64 24.87 23.61
C SER A 324 17.22 24.31 23.57
N SER A 325 16.23 25.20 23.50
CA SER A 325 14.85 24.83 23.17
C SER A 325 14.82 24.15 21.81
N TYR A 326 13.92 23.16 21.66
CA TYR A 326 13.66 22.50 20.38
C TYR A 326 12.50 23.23 19.70
N GLU A 327 12.77 23.92 18.60
CA GLU A 327 11.81 24.79 17.90
C GLU A 327 11.06 23.99 16.84
N VAL A 328 9.74 23.89 17.02
CA VAL A 328 8.82 23.19 16.12
C VAL A 328 7.87 24.22 15.50
N ALA A 329 7.78 24.23 14.17
CA ALA A 329 6.78 25.02 13.46
C ALA A 329 5.67 24.12 12.91
N VAL A 330 4.42 24.58 13.02
CA VAL A 330 3.28 24.03 12.29
C VAL A 330 2.80 25.09 11.32
N ILE A 331 2.74 24.75 10.03
CA ILE A 331 2.22 25.66 8.99
C ILE A 331 0.76 25.30 8.73
N PHE A 332 -0.12 26.30 8.79
CA PHE A 332 -1.56 26.13 8.68
C PHE A 332 -2.13 27.05 7.59
N LEU A 333 -2.53 26.46 6.47
CA LEU A 333 -3.24 27.11 5.36
C LEU A 333 -4.76 26.84 5.45
N GLY A 334 -5.15 25.76 6.12
CA GLY A 334 -6.54 25.34 6.29
C GLY A 334 -6.80 23.96 5.68
N GLY A 335 -7.74 23.22 6.27
CA GLY A 335 -8.14 21.89 5.81
C GLY A 335 -7.92 20.76 6.81
N ALA A 336 -8.37 19.56 6.43
CA ALA A 336 -8.30 18.33 7.23
C ALA A 336 -6.86 17.96 7.64
N ASP A 337 -5.93 18.00 6.68
CA ASP A 337 -4.55 17.57 6.88
C ASP A 337 -3.78 18.54 7.82
N ASP A 338 -4.02 19.84 7.73
CA ASP A 338 -3.42 20.85 8.61
C ASP A 338 -3.95 20.77 10.05
N ARG A 339 -5.25 20.48 10.22
CA ARG A 339 -5.83 20.25 11.55
C ARG A 339 -5.20 19.05 12.25
N GLU A 340 -4.91 17.99 11.50
CA GLU A 340 -4.19 16.82 12.00
C GLU A 340 -2.73 17.16 12.34
N ALA A 341 -2.06 17.93 11.48
CA ALA A 341 -0.70 18.45 11.75
C ALA A 341 -0.64 19.29 13.02
N LEU A 342 -1.63 20.16 13.25
CA LEU A 342 -1.73 20.96 14.46
C LEU A 342 -2.01 20.11 15.70
N ALA A 343 -2.87 19.10 15.61
CA ALA A 343 -3.08 18.16 16.72
C ALA A 343 -1.79 17.45 17.14
N LEU A 344 -0.95 17.05 16.16
CA LEU A 344 0.38 16.52 16.44
C LEU A 344 1.30 17.56 17.10
N GLY A 345 1.33 18.79 16.58
CA GLY A 345 2.13 19.88 17.15
C GLY A 345 1.76 20.22 18.60
N VAL A 346 0.45 20.33 18.90
CA VAL A 346 -0.06 20.57 20.26
C VAL A 346 0.40 19.48 21.22
N ARG A 347 0.37 18.22 20.78
CA ARG A 347 0.88 17.09 21.57
C ARG A 347 2.38 17.21 21.85
N MET A 348 3.17 17.68 20.88
CA MET A 348 4.61 17.92 21.08
C MET A 348 4.85 19.05 22.10
N ALA A 349 4.04 20.11 22.07
CA ALA A 349 4.17 21.27 22.97
C ALA A 349 3.92 20.98 24.46
N GLU A 350 3.38 19.81 24.80
CA GLU A 350 3.27 19.35 26.19
C GLU A 350 4.65 19.05 26.83
N LEU A 351 5.68 18.81 26.01
CA LEU A 351 7.05 18.59 26.50
C LEU A 351 7.71 19.92 26.89
N GLN A 352 8.38 19.93 28.04
CA GLN A 352 8.90 21.16 28.62
C GLN A 352 10.06 21.83 27.87
N TYR A 353 10.65 21.14 26.90
CA TYR A 353 11.79 21.60 26.11
C TYR A 353 11.42 21.92 24.64
N ILE A 354 10.15 21.75 24.26
CA ILE A 354 9.67 22.04 22.91
C ILE A 354 8.98 23.41 22.91
N ASN A 355 9.41 24.27 21.98
CA ASN A 355 8.76 25.52 21.67
C ASN A 355 7.98 25.35 20.36
N LEU A 356 6.66 25.55 20.41
CA LEU A 356 5.78 25.38 19.26
C LEU A 356 5.40 26.74 18.67
N THR A 357 5.63 26.96 17.38
CA THR A 357 5.11 28.10 16.64
C THR A 357 4.07 27.65 15.63
N LEU A 358 2.83 28.14 15.77
CA LEU A 358 1.80 27.97 14.75
C LEU A 358 1.82 29.17 13.80
N ILE A 359 2.10 28.92 12.52
CA ILE A 359 2.15 29.93 11.46
C ILE A 359 0.95 29.74 10.55
N ARG A 360 -0.04 30.62 10.68
CA ARG A 360 -1.24 30.63 9.84
C ARG A 360 -1.03 31.53 8.63
N ILE A 361 -1.08 30.97 7.43
CA ILE A 361 -0.98 31.74 6.18
C ILE A 361 -2.40 32.02 5.69
N LEU A 362 -2.73 33.30 5.53
CA LEU A 362 -4.05 33.79 5.12
C LEU A 362 -3.96 34.58 3.81
N TYR A 363 -5.01 34.53 3.01
CA TYR A 363 -5.12 35.32 1.79
C TYR A 363 -5.44 36.78 2.12
N ASP A 364 -4.65 37.70 1.59
CA ASP A 364 -4.85 39.16 1.72
C ASP A 364 -5.74 39.69 0.58
N GLY A 365 -7.05 39.44 0.67
CA GLY A 365 -8.04 39.96 -0.27
C GLY A 365 -9.48 39.51 -0.01
N GLU A 366 -10.45 40.08 -0.73
CA GLU A 366 -11.87 39.72 -0.63
C GLU A 366 -12.11 38.30 -1.18
N CYS A 367 -12.26 37.33 -0.27
CA CYS A 367 -12.68 35.98 -0.63
C CYS A 367 -14.18 35.96 -0.99
N PRO A 368 -14.60 35.37 -2.12
CA PRO A 368 -16.00 35.05 -2.34
C PRO A 368 -16.47 34.08 -1.25
N ALA A 369 -17.59 34.41 -0.61
CA ALA A 369 -18.18 33.72 0.54
C ALA A 369 -18.79 32.33 0.19
N ALA A 370 -18.02 31.46 -0.44
CA ALA A 370 -18.40 30.09 -0.74
C ALA A 370 -17.29 29.16 -0.23
N LEU A 371 -17.51 28.57 0.95
CA LEU A 371 -16.91 27.34 1.54
C LEU A 371 -17.04 27.47 3.07
N THR A 372 -18.27 27.33 3.56
CA THR A 372 -18.66 27.75 4.91
C THR A 372 -18.29 26.75 6.01
N ASP A 373 -18.25 25.44 5.75
CA ASP A 373 -18.05 24.45 6.84
C ASP A 373 -16.58 24.19 7.21
N GLY A 374 -15.66 24.11 6.23
CA GLY A 374 -14.23 23.88 6.50
C GLY A 374 -13.59 25.03 7.30
N ASN A 375 -13.96 26.27 6.95
CA ASN A 375 -13.47 27.47 7.62
C ASN A 375 -13.97 27.59 9.08
N ILE A 376 -15.17 27.07 9.41
CA ILE A 376 -15.69 27.11 10.78
C ILE A 376 -14.86 26.20 11.68
N LEU A 377 -14.64 24.94 11.28
CA LEU A 377 -13.81 24.01 12.04
C LEU A 377 -12.35 24.48 12.13
N ASP A 378 -11.80 25.05 11.06
CA ASP A 378 -10.45 25.60 11.09
C ASP A 378 -10.35 26.76 12.09
N ASN A 379 -11.34 27.67 12.11
CA ASN A 379 -11.37 28.76 13.08
C ASN A 379 -11.58 28.28 14.52
N GLU A 380 -12.39 27.24 14.74
CA GLU A 380 -12.61 26.63 16.06
C GLU A 380 -11.31 26.03 16.60
N VAL A 381 -10.61 25.21 15.82
CA VAL A 381 -9.33 24.59 16.23
C VAL A 381 -8.27 25.67 16.52
N ILE A 382 -8.20 26.73 15.71
CA ILE A 382 -7.28 27.85 15.96
C ILE A 382 -7.67 28.62 17.22
N HIS A 383 -8.98 28.83 17.46
CA HIS A 383 -9.46 29.49 18.67
C HIS A 383 -9.10 28.68 19.92
N ASP A 384 -9.30 27.36 19.89
CA ASP A 384 -8.94 26.47 20.99
C ASP A 384 -7.43 26.45 21.24
N PHE A 385 -6.62 26.46 20.17
CA PHE A 385 -5.18 26.63 20.29
C PHE A 385 -4.83 27.95 20.98
N ARG A 386 -5.40 29.07 20.53
CA ARG A 386 -5.18 30.40 21.13
C ARG A 386 -5.60 30.46 22.61
N ALA A 387 -6.69 29.79 22.97
CA ALA A 387 -7.14 29.68 24.35
C ALA A 387 -6.17 28.85 25.21
N ASN A 388 -5.60 27.77 24.66
CA ASN A 388 -4.63 26.92 25.37
C ASN A 388 -3.26 27.60 25.58
N ILE A 389 -2.85 28.50 24.67
CA ILE A 389 -1.55 29.19 24.78
C ILE A 389 -1.58 30.45 25.67
N SER A 390 -2.75 30.94 26.10
CA SER A 390 -2.86 32.23 26.82
C SER A 390 -2.17 32.27 28.19
N GLY A 391 -1.59 31.14 28.65
CA GLY A 391 -0.70 31.06 29.81
C GLY A 391 0.62 30.32 29.56
N ASN A 392 0.89 29.89 28.32
CA ASN A 392 2.07 29.08 27.97
C ASN A 392 3.07 29.90 27.15
N HIS A 393 4.21 30.26 27.76
CA HIS A 393 5.27 31.02 27.10
C HIS A 393 6.05 30.22 26.03
N ARG A 394 5.76 28.92 25.86
CA ARG A 394 6.43 28.02 24.91
C ARG A 394 5.63 27.77 23.64
N ALA A 395 4.47 28.41 23.48
CA ALA A 395 3.66 28.29 22.30
C ALA A 395 3.36 29.69 21.74
N MET A 396 3.70 29.90 20.47
CA MET A 396 3.53 31.16 19.77
C MET A 396 2.57 30.99 18.60
N TYR A 397 1.79 32.04 18.33
CA TYR A 397 0.87 32.10 17.21
C TYR A 397 1.24 33.29 16.31
N LYS A 398 1.44 33.03 15.01
CA LYS A 398 1.82 34.02 14.00
C LYS A 398 0.87 33.95 12.81
N GLU A 399 0.35 35.09 12.37
CA GLU A 399 -0.42 35.22 11.13
C GLU A 399 0.41 35.90 10.06
N GLU A 400 0.43 35.33 8.86
CA GLU A 400 1.11 35.85 7.68
C GLU A 400 0.08 36.05 6.56
N LEU A 401 -0.03 37.29 6.08
CA LEU A 401 -0.95 37.68 5.02
C LEU A 401 -0.22 37.62 3.67
N VAL A 402 -0.83 36.91 2.71
CA VAL A 402 -0.23 36.63 1.41
C VAL A 402 -1.24 36.89 0.30
N THR A 403 -0.81 37.55 -0.76
CA THR A 403 -1.65 37.83 -1.94
C THR A 403 -1.64 36.69 -2.97
N GLU A 404 -0.51 36.02 -3.18
CA GLU A 404 -0.34 34.96 -4.20
C GLU A 404 0.72 33.93 -3.78
N GLY A 405 0.84 32.81 -4.50
CA GLY A 405 1.81 31.74 -4.23
C GLY A 405 3.27 32.18 -4.02
N PRO A 406 3.82 33.16 -4.76
CA PRO A 406 5.16 33.68 -4.48
C PRO A 406 5.32 34.26 -3.07
N GLY A 407 4.27 34.87 -2.51
CA GLY A 407 4.28 35.35 -1.13
C GLY A 407 4.31 34.20 -0.13
N THR A 408 3.58 33.10 -0.40
CA THR A 408 3.65 31.88 0.40
C THR A 408 5.08 31.32 0.39
N ALA A 409 5.71 31.24 -0.79
CA ALA A 409 7.10 30.82 -0.91
C ALA A 409 8.06 31.74 -0.14
N ALA A 410 7.83 33.05 -0.12
CA ALA A 410 8.63 33.99 0.65
C ALA A 410 8.49 33.75 2.17
N VAL A 411 7.29 33.48 2.66
CA VAL A 411 7.05 33.08 4.06
C VAL A 411 7.80 31.79 4.38
N LEU A 412 7.67 30.75 3.54
CA LEU A 412 8.38 29.48 3.75
C LEU A 412 9.91 29.64 3.78
N ARG A 413 10.47 30.50 2.91
CA ARG A 413 11.90 30.84 2.92
C ARG A 413 12.33 31.56 4.19
N SER A 414 11.46 32.38 4.77
CA SER A 414 11.78 33.10 6.02
C SER A 414 11.98 32.16 7.23
N LEU A 415 11.52 30.91 7.14
CA LEU A 415 11.63 29.88 8.18
C LEU A 415 12.98 29.16 8.18
N GLU A 416 13.83 29.43 7.19
CA GLU A 416 15.11 28.76 7.03
C GLU A 416 15.98 28.88 8.30
N ASN A 417 16.47 27.75 8.81
CA ASN A 417 17.34 27.63 9.98
C ASN A 417 16.74 28.14 11.31
N GLN A 418 15.45 28.48 11.37
CA GLN A 418 14.77 28.90 12.60
C GLN A 418 14.17 27.72 13.38
N TYR A 419 13.82 26.64 12.69
CA TYR A 419 13.11 25.50 13.26
C TYR A 419 13.85 24.19 12.98
N GLU A 420 13.88 23.29 13.96
CA GLU A 420 14.41 21.94 13.80
C GLU A 420 13.42 21.00 13.12
N LEU A 421 12.12 21.19 13.35
CA LEU A 421 11.03 20.40 12.77
C LEU A 421 9.92 21.31 12.24
N VAL A 422 9.53 21.08 10.99
CA VAL A 422 8.38 21.76 10.37
C VAL A 422 7.31 20.72 10.03
N VAL A 423 6.10 20.90 10.55
CA VAL A 423 4.95 20.03 10.31
C VAL A 423 3.97 20.74 9.38
N VAL A 424 3.55 20.06 8.31
CA VAL A 424 2.64 20.61 7.29
C VAL A 424 1.59 19.59 6.88
N GLY A 425 0.41 20.03 6.47
CA GLY A 425 -0.56 19.17 5.80
C GLY A 425 -0.14 18.80 4.37
N ARG A 426 -0.62 17.66 3.88
CA ARG A 426 -0.33 17.17 2.52
C ARG A 426 -1.27 17.76 1.48
N ARG A 427 -2.58 17.70 1.72
CA ARG A 427 -3.62 18.05 0.73
C ARG A 427 -4.21 19.42 1.03
N TYR A 428 -4.26 20.22 -0.02
CA TYR A 428 -4.88 21.54 -0.04
C TYR A 428 -5.86 21.61 -1.20
N ASP A 429 -6.93 22.38 -1.05
CA ASP A 429 -7.85 22.62 -2.15
C ASP A 429 -7.13 23.45 -3.23
N ARG A 430 -7.10 22.90 -4.46
CA ARG A 430 -6.35 23.45 -5.61
C ARG A 430 -6.86 24.83 -6.06
N ILE A 431 -8.01 25.24 -5.52
CA ILE A 431 -8.69 26.51 -5.83
C ILE A 431 -8.10 27.68 -5.03
N SER A 432 -7.25 27.42 -4.03
CA SER A 432 -6.66 28.48 -3.21
C SER A 432 -5.61 29.31 -3.97
N ARG A 433 -5.86 30.62 -4.14
CA ARG A 433 -4.92 31.57 -4.77
C ARG A 433 -3.55 31.62 -4.06
N ILE A 434 -3.53 31.29 -2.77
CA ILE A 434 -2.33 31.17 -1.92
C ILE A 434 -1.34 30.12 -2.44
N LEU A 435 -1.79 29.13 -3.23
CA LEU A 435 -0.95 28.09 -3.84
C LEU A 435 -0.80 28.23 -5.36
N SER A 436 -1.37 29.28 -5.94
CA SER A 436 -1.29 29.54 -7.39
C SER A 436 0.17 29.70 -7.82
N GLY A 437 0.55 29.04 -8.92
CA GLY A 437 1.93 28.99 -9.39
C GLY A 437 2.85 28.04 -8.59
N LEU A 438 2.59 27.74 -7.32
CA LEU A 438 3.34 26.69 -6.59
C LEU A 438 2.83 25.29 -6.92
N ALA A 439 1.52 25.15 -7.10
CA ALA A 439 0.89 23.86 -7.43
C ALA A 439 1.30 23.33 -8.82
N GLU A 440 1.65 24.22 -9.76
CA GLU A 440 2.07 23.86 -11.12
C GLU A 440 3.50 23.28 -11.16
N TRP A 441 4.30 23.55 -10.14
CA TRP A 441 5.71 23.15 -10.03
C TRP A 441 5.90 21.96 -9.09
N ASN A 442 4.81 21.31 -8.66
CA ASN A 442 4.87 20.15 -7.78
C ASN A 442 5.38 18.92 -8.54
N GLU A 443 6.64 18.55 -8.32
CA GLU A 443 7.25 17.36 -8.92
C GLU A 443 6.96 16.09 -8.11
N ASN A 444 6.74 16.24 -6.81
CA ASN A 444 6.56 15.13 -5.88
C ASN A 444 5.16 15.16 -5.24
N GLU A 445 4.18 14.61 -5.96
CA GLU A 445 2.79 14.47 -5.49
C GLU A 445 2.65 13.73 -4.13
N GLU A 446 3.64 12.94 -3.73
CA GLU A 446 3.68 12.30 -2.41
C GLU A 446 3.72 13.32 -1.26
N LEU A 447 4.48 14.42 -1.40
CA LEU A 447 4.65 15.42 -0.35
C LEU A 447 3.57 16.53 -0.39
N GLY A 448 2.82 16.62 -1.49
CA GLY A 448 1.91 17.74 -1.73
C GLY A 448 2.65 19.04 -2.02
N VAL A 449 1.91 20.11 -2.32
CA VAL A 449 2.49 21.36 -2.84
C VAL A 449 3.47 22.00 -1.85
N ILE A 450 3.05 22.19 -0.59
CA ILE A 450 3.90 22.79 0.43
C ILE A 450 5.05 21.86 0.82
N GLY A 451 4.78 20.57 1.00
CA GLY A 451 5.79 19.59 1.35
C GLY A 451 6.89 19.48 0.29
N ASP A 452 6.54 19.57 -1.00
CA ASP A 452 7.51 19.56 -2.11
C ASP A 452 8.36 20.83 -2.14
N VAL A 453 7.74 22.01 -1.95
CA VAL A 453 8.47 23.29 -1.87
C VAL A 453 9.46 23.27 -0.70
N LEU A 454 9.02 22.83 0.47
CA LEU A 454 9.89 22.68 1.64
C LEU A 454 10.97 21.61 1.43
N ALA A 455 10.64 20.55 0.70
CA ALA A 455 11.56 19.50 0.29
C ALA A 455 12.37 19.85 -0.98
N SER A 456 12.37 21.10 -1.44
CA SER A 456 13.35 21.59 -2.42
C SER A 456 14.63 22.05 -1.72
N SER A 457 15.79 21.97 -2.40
CA SER A 457 17.09 22.40 -1.86
C SER A 457 17.12 23.88 -1.46
N ASP A 458 16.19 24.67 -2.01
CA ASP A 458 16.25 26.13 -2.00
C ASP A 458 15.54 26.79 -0.81
N PHE A 459 14.93 26.00 0.10
CA PHE A 459 13.99 26.53 1.10
C PHE A 459 14.34 26.25 2.56
N LEU A 460 14.72 25.02 2.90
CA LEU A 460 15.00 24.64 4.29
C LEU A 460 16.25 23.78 4.34
N GLY A 461 17.39 24.31 4.79
CA GLY A 461 18.67 23.59 4.82
C GLY A 461 18.62 22.21 5.51
N ASN A 462 18.95 22.14 6.80
CA ASN A 462 19.03 20.86 7.54
C ASN A 462 17.76 20.54 8.37
N THR A 463 16.66 21.26 8.14
CA THR A 463 15.41 21.11 8.91
C THR A 463 14.66 19.84 8.51
N THR A 464 14.16 19.10 9.50
CA THR A 464 13.33 17.91 9.26
C THR A 464 11.90 18.33 8.93
N ILE A 465 11.28 17.70 7.94
CA ILE A 465 9.91 18.03 7.51
C ILE A 465 9.01 16.83 7.76
N LEU A 466 7.86 17.06 8.39
CA LEU A 466 6.82 16.06 8.60
C LEU A 466 5.57 16.48 7.83
N VAL A 467 5.28 15.75 6.76
CA VAL A 467 4.06 15.97 5.95
C VAL A 467 2.96 15.05 6.45
N VAL A 468 1.82 15.59 6.84
CA VAL A 468 0.74 14.85 7.49
C VAL A 468 -0.48 14.77 6.58
N GLN A 469 -1.08 13.59 6.50
CA GLN A 469 -2.32 13.31 5.80
C GLN A 469 -3.33 12.74 6.79
N GLN A 470 -4.46 13.43 6.97
CA GLN A 470 -5.56 12.95 7.80
C GLN A 470 -6.30 11.81 7.09
N HIS A 471 -6.75 10.79 7.83
CA HIS A 471 -7.64 9.80 7.24
C HIS A 471 -8.97 10.41 6.83
N THR A 472 -9.41 10.15 5.60
CA THR A 472 -10.71 10.58 5.08
C THR A 472 -11.50 9.33 4.69
N ASP A 473 -12.71 9.15 5.24
CA ASP A 473 -13.59 8.04 4.84
C ASP A 473 -14.06 8.30 3.39
N HIS A 474 -13.39 7.68 2.43
CA HIS A 474 -13.62 7.89 0.98
C HIS A 474 -15.09 7.63 0.57
N MET A 475 -15.82 6.82 1.35
CA MET A 475 -17.23 6.47 1.14
C MET A 475 -18.23 7.56 1.56
N LEU A 476 -17.90 8.41 2.54
CA LEU A 476 -18.82 9.50 2.95
C LEU A 476 -18.85 10.59 1.87
N ASN A 477 -17.69 10.91 1.29
CA ASN A 477 -17.58 11.92 0.24
C ASN A 477 -18.20 11.46 -1.09
N GLU A 478 -18.11 10.17 -1.45
CA GLU A 478 -18.78 9.65 -2.65
C GLU A 478 -20.31 9.72 -2.49
N ILE A 479 -20.84 9.38 -1.31
CA ILE A 479 -22.28 9.46 -1.03
C ILE A 479 -22.75 10.92 -0.95
N GLU A 480 -21.99 11.83 -0.36
CA GLU A 480 -22.30 13.27 -0.36
C GLU A 480 -22.19 13.91 -1.75
N SER A 481 -21.25 13.46 -2.61
CA SER A 481 -21.15 13.94 -4.00
C SER A 481 -22.25 13.43 -4.92
N ILE A 482 -22.90 12.31 -4.56
CA ILE A 482 -24.07 11.76 -5.27
C ILE A 482 -25.37 12.39 -4.75
N LEU A 483 -25.36 12.95 -3.53
CA LEU A 483 -26.51 13.59 -2.88
C LEU A 483 -26.49 15.12 -2.94
N SER A 484 -25.42 15.74 -3.43
CA SER A 484 -25.32 17.18 -3.77
C SER A 484 -25.38 17.39 -5.28
#